data_AF-A0A2G5TNW5-F1
#
_entry.id   AF-A0A2G5TNW5-F1
#
_cell.length_a   1.000
_cell.length_b   1.000
_cell.length_c   1.000
_cell.angle_alpha   90.00
_cell.angle_beta   90.00
_cell.angle_gamma   90.00
#
_symmetry.space_group_name_H-M   'P 1'
#
loop_
_entity.id
_entity.type
_entity.pdbx_description
1 polymer ?
#
loop_
_entity_poly.entity_id
_entity_poly.type
_entity_poly.pdbx_seq_one_letter_code
_entity_poly.pdbx_strand_id
1 'polypeptide(L)'
;MSRHYMYMLKNLKKVGANATIGLPVSANYRREIRTCTTTCNYEEQLYRVCNGKNKKTCGYWESVKTKKKVASGKTTYNKNKKALIIKNMKESDFGKYMTGNKKKSRYVVELVSFGK
;
A
#
# COMPACT_ATOMS: atom_id res chain seq x y z
N MET A 1 0.67 -28.16 2.23
CA MET A 1 0.77 -26.75 1.78
C MET A 1 1.23 -25.87 2.95
N SER A 2 2.37 -25.19 2.86
CA SER A 2 2.92 -24.38 3.97
C SER A 2 2.07 -23.14 4.27
N ARG A 3 1.88 -22.78 5.55
CA ARG A 3 1.18 -21.54 5.96
C ARG A 3 1.75 -20.30 5.26
N HIS A 4 3.07 -20.29 5.01
CA HIS A 4 3.76 -19.19 4.33
C HIS A 4 3.26 -18.96 2.89
N TYR A 5 3.02 -20.04 2.14
CA TYR A 5 2.46 -19.97 0.78
C TYR A 5 1.03 -19.41 0.76
N MET A 6 0.21 -19.79 1.76
CA MET A 6 -1.16 -19.29 1.87
C MET A 6 -1.21 -17.77 2.15
N TYR A 7 -0.23 -17.20 2.87
CA TYR A 7 -0.15 -15.75 3.14
C TYR A 7 0.23 -14.93 1.90
N MET A 8 1.03 -15.49 0.99
CA MET A 8 1.38 -14.83 -0.28
C MET A 8 0.16 -14.74 -1.21
N LEU A 9 -0.62 -15.83 -1.32
CA LEU A 9 -1.82 -15.87 -2.16
C LEU A 9 -2.92 -14.89 -1.70
N LYS A 10 -3.06 -14.64 -0.38
CA LYS A 10 -4.06 -13.70 0.16
C LYS A 10 -3.86 -12.24 -0.26
N ASN A 11 -2.66 -11.88 -0.72
CA ASN A 11 -2.32 -10.51 -1.11
C ASN A 11 -2.11 -10.34 -2.62
N LEU A 12 -2.57 -11.31 -3.42
CA LEU A 12 -2.73 -11.15 -4.86
C LEU A 12 -3.98 -10.32 -5.14
N LYS A 13 -3.84 -9.24 -5.91
CA LYS A 13 -4.95 -8.34 -6.28
C LYS A 13 -4.86 -7.95 -7.74
N LYS A 14 -6.01 -7.81 -8.40
CA LYS A 14 -6.09 -7.21 -9.74
C LYS A 14 -6.15 -5.69 -9.63
N VAL A 15 -5.74 -4.97 -10.67
CA VAL A 15 -6.06 -3.54 -10.83
C VAL A 15 -7.58 -3.36 -10.69
N GLY A 16 -7.99 -2.29 -10.02
CA GLY A 16 -9.38 -1.98 -9.70
C GLY A 16 -9.95 -2.71 -8.49
N ALA A 17 -9.29 -3.76 -7.98
CA ALA A 17 -9.76 -4.47 -6.80
C ALA A 17 -9.57 -3.66 -5.51
N ASN A 18 -10.28 -4.08 -4.45
CA ASN A 18 -10.04 -3.58 -3.10
C ASN A 18 -9.01 -4.47 -2.39
N ALA A 19 -8.01 -3.85 -1.76
CA ALA A 19 -7.06 -4.55 -0.88
C ALA A 19 -7.36 -4.29 0.59
N THR A 20 -7.16 -5.33 1.41
CA THR A 20 -7.10 -5.24 2.87
C THR A 20 -5.74 -5.77 3.31
N ILE A 21 -4.88 -4.89 3.77
CA ILE A 21 -3.48 -5.17 4.08
C ILE A 21 -3.32 -5.15 5.60
N GLY A 22 -3.20 -6.33 6.21
CA GLY A 22 -3.08 -6.47 7.65
C GLY A 22 -1.77 -5.88 8.19
N LEU A 23 -1.85 -4.72 8.85
CA LEU A 23 -0.73 -4.02 9.46
C LEU A 23 -1.18 -3.40 10.80
N PRO A 24 -0.35 -3.50 11.86
CA PRO A 24 -0.71 -2.96 13.17
C PRO A 24 -0.90 -1.44 13.11
N VAL A 25 -1.55 -0.91 14.13
CA VAL A 25 -1.85 0.53 14.25
C VAL A 25 -0.53 1.31 14.24
N SER A 26 -0.47 2.34 13.39
CA SER A 26 0.65 3.28 13.31
C SER A 26 0.12 4.64 12.89
N ALA A 27 0.79 5.71 13.32
CA ALA A 27 0.44 7.07 12.90
C ALA A 27 0.69 7.28 11.39
N ASN A 28 1.73 6.62 10.87
CA ASN A 28 2.14 6.72 9.48
C ASN A 28 2.46 5.32 8.94
N TYR A 29 2.27 5.15 7.64
CA TYR A 29 2.63 3.95 6.88
C TYR A 29 3.54 4.33 5.73
N ARG A 30 4.41 3.40 5.34
CA ARG A 30 5.30 3.58 4.20
C ARG A 30 5.02 2.50 3.18
N ARG A 31 5.29 2.79 1.92
CA ARG A 31 5.34 1.75 0.89
C ARG A 31 6.49 1.98 -0.06
N GLU A 32 7.02 0.88 -0.57
CA GLU A 32 7.95 0.87 -1.70
C GLU A 32 7.18 0.31 -2.88
N ILE A 33 6.91 1.17 -3.86
CA ILE A 33 6.26 0.77 -5.10
C ILE A 33 7.30 0.71 -6.21
N ARG A 34 7.13 -0.25 -7.11
CA ARG A 34 7.95 -0.38 -8.31
C ARG A 34 7.21 0.29 -9.45
N THR A 35 7.72 1.42 -9.91
CA THR A 35 7.27 2.08 -11.12
C THR A 35 8.26 1.79 -12.23
N CYS A 36 7.81 1.08 -13.27
CA CYS A 36 8.60 0.80 -14.46
C CYS A 36 8.06 1.61 -15.62
N THR A 37 8.87 2.55 -16.08
CA THR A 37 8.74 3.16 -17.42
C THR A 37 9.80 2.50 -18.29
N THR A 38 10.80 3.23 -18.76
CA THR A 38 11.99 2.68 -19.44
C THR A 38 13.00 2.06 -18.45
N THR A 39 12.97 2.52 -17.20
CA THR A 39 13.80 1.99 -16.10
C THR A 39 12.94 1.81 -14.86
N CYS A 40 13.09 0.67 -14.19
CA CYS A 40 12.34 0.39 -12.98
C CYS A 40 12.96 1.12 -11.78
N ASN A 41 12.21 2.07 -11.23
CA ASN A 41 12.59 2.79 -10.03
C ASN A 41 11.72 2.33 -8.85
N TYR A 42 12.36 2.21 -7.69
CA TYR A 42 11.66 2.02 -6.42
C TYR A 42 11.45 3.37 -5.76
N GLU A 43 10.18 3.73 -5.57
CA GLU A 43 9.82 4.96 -4.88
C GLU A 43 9.28 4.64 -3.49
N GLU A 44 9.92 5.24 -2.48
CA GLU A 44 9.38 5.23 -1.13
C GLU A 44 8.32 6.34 -0.98
N GLN A 45 7.15 5.94 -0.51
CA GLN A 45 6.01 6.81 -0.29
C GLN A 45 5.52 6.72 1.15
N LEU A 46 4.94 7.82 1.63
CA LEU A 46 4.46 7.99 2.99
C LEU A 46 2.94 8.25 2.97
N TYR A 47 2.22 7.59 3.87
CA TYR A 47 0.82 7.83 4.14
C TYR A 47 0.66 8.16 5.62
N ARG A 48 -0.03 9.26 5.92
CA ARG A 48 -0.38 9.64 7.30
C ARG A 48 -1.83 9.31 7.58
N VAL A 49 -2.08 8.61 8.68
CA VAL A 49 -3.45 8.33 9.13
C VAL A 49 -4.09 9.64 9.59
N CYS A 50 -5.29 9.91 9.10
CA CYS A 50 -6.03 11.09 9.51
C CYS A 50 -6.44 11.03 10.99
N ASN A 51 -6.25 12.15 11.66
CA ASN A 51 -6.72 12.45 13.00
C ASN A 51 -7.27 13.89 13.05
N GLY A 52 -7.81 14.30 14.19
CA GLY A 52 -8.40 15.63 14.33
C GLY A 52 -7.43 16.79 14.08
N LYS A 53 -6.11 16.58 14.26
CA LYS A 53 -5.06 17.60 14.21
C LYS A 53 -4.39 17.73 12.83
N ASN A 54 -4.40 16.68 12.00
CA ASN A 54 -3.62 16.63 10.74
C ASN A 54 -4.49 16.58 9.46
N LYS A 55 -5.73 17.09 9.50
CA LYS A 55 -6.71 17.01 8.40
C LYS A 55 -6.18 17.44 7.02
N LYS A 56 -5.26 18.41 6.98
CA LYS A 56 -4.66 18.93 5.72
C LYS A 56 -3.54 18.05 5.15
N THR A 57 -2.95 17.17 5.95
CA THR A 57 -1.71 16.44 5.62
C THR A 57 -1.83 14.92 5.71
N CYS A 58 -3.05 14.40 5.67
CA CYS A 58 -3.36 12.98 5.87
C CYS A 58 -4.24 12.40 4.76
N GLY A 59 -4.36 11.07 4.71
CA GLY A 59 -5.34 10.40 3.85
C GLY A 59 -4.92 10.24 2.38
N TYR A 60 -3.67 10.59 2.04
CA TYR A 60 -3.09 10.41 0.72
C TYR A 60 -1.65 9.89 0.83
N TRP A 61 -1.16 9.31 -0.26
CA TRP A 61 0.24 8.94 -0.42
C TRP A 61 1.04 10.11 -0.95
N GLU A 62 2.23 10.33 -0.40
CA GLU A 62 3.19 11.31 -0.90
C GLU A 62 4.56 10.66 -1.13
N SER A 63 5.29 11.17 -2.12
CA SER A 63 6.68 10.83 -2.33
C SER A 63 7.54 11.27 -1.14
N VAL A 64 8.35 10.37 -0.57
CA VAL A 64 9.29 10.77 0.49
C VAL A 64 10.36 11.73 -0.05
N LYS A 65 10.75 11.55 -1.32
CA LYS A 65 11.77 12.36 -2.01
C LYS A 65 11.22 13.73 -2.42
N THR A 66 10.12 13.75 -3.19
CA THR A 66 9.62 15.00 -3.80
C THR A 66 8.55 15.71 -2.99
N LYS A 67 8.01 15.07 -1.95
CA LYS A 67 6.87 15.54 -1.14
C LYS A 67 5.57 15.76 -1.93
N LYS A 68 5.54 15.39 -3.22
CA LYS A 68 4.33 15.49 -4.06
C LYS A 68 3.37 14.36 -3.75
N LYS A 69 2.06 14.64 -3.89
CA LYS A 69 1.00 13.62 -3.80
C LYS A 69 1.14 12.63 -4.94
N VAL A 70 0.94 11.35 -4.63
CA VAL A 70 0.98 10.26 -5.60
C VAL A 70 -0.43 9.77 -5.86
N ALA A 71 -0.75 9.58 -7.13
CA ALA A 71 -1.99 8.95 -7.54
C ALA A 71 -2.06 7.50 -7.01
N SER A 72 -3.12 7.21 -6.27
CA SER A 72 -3.35 5.93 -5.61
C SER A 72 -4.85 5.68 -5.48
N GLY A 73 -5.25 4.43 -5.28
CA GLY A 73 -6.58 4.07 -4.79
C GLY A 73 -6.89 4.74 -3.44
N LYS A 74 -8.18 4.90 -3.14
CA LYS A 74 -8.62 5.57 -1.90
C LYS A 74 -8.17 4.74 -0.71
N THR A 75 -7.19 5.26 0.02
CA THR A 75 -6.56 4.57 1.15
C THR A 75 -7.12 5.05 2.47
N THR A 76 -7.43 4.12 3.37
CA THR A 76 -7.86 4.38 4.75
C THR A 76 -7.28 3.36 5.69
N TYR A 77 -7.09 3.71 6.96
CA TYR A 77 -6.72 2.73 7.99
C TYR A 77 -7.93 2.37 8.84
N ASN A 78 -8.26 1.08 8.92
CA ASN A 78 -9.32 0.57 9.78
C ASN A 78 -8.71 0.02 11.08
N LYS A 79 -8.92 0.73 12.19
CA LYS A 79 -8.38 0.36 13.50
C LYS A 79 -8.91 -0.99 14.01
N ASN A 80 -10.20 -1.27 13.81
CA ASN A 80 -10.84 -2.49 14.28
C ASN A 80 -10.29 -3.72 13.55
N LYS A 81 -10.08 -3.61 12.23
CA LYS A 81 -9.51 -4.67 11.40
C LYS A 81 -7.99 -4.74 11.45
N LYS A 82 -7.33 -3.78 12.11
CA LYS A 82 -5.87 -3.60 12.11
C LYS A 82 -5.29 -3.72 10.69
N ALA A 83 -5.85 -2.94 9.76
CA ALA A 83 -5.53 -3.07 8.34
C ALA A 83 -5.63 -1.74 7.57
N LEU A 84 -4.74 -1.58 6.58
CA LEU A 84 -4.90 -0.59 5.51
C LEU A 84 -5.88 -1.13 4.48
N ILE A 85 -6.87 -0.32 4.13
CA ILE A 85 -7.83 -0.61 3.08
C ILE A 85 -7.55 0.34 1.93
N ILE A 86 -7.26 -0.22 0.76
CA ILE A 86 -7.08 0.53 -0.49
C ILE A 86 -8.23 0.13 -1.40
N LYS A 87 -9.07 1.10 -1.76
CA LYS A 87 -10.18 0.89 -2.69
C LYS A 87 -9.75 1.27 -4.10
N ASN A 88 -10.21 0.50 -5.09
CA ASN A 88 -9.90 0.73 -6.50
C ASN A 88 -8.39 0.87 -6.74
N MET A 89 -7.65 -0.20 -6.44
CA MET A 89 -6.18 -0.23 -6.56
C MET A 89 -5.73 0.14 -7.98
N LYS A 90 -4.69 0.95 -8.06
CA LYS A 90 -3.98 1.28 -9.30
C LYS A 90 -2.75 0.39 -9.46
N GLU A 91 -2.18 0.35 -10.66
CA GLU A 91 -0.88 -0.31 -10.92
C GLU A 91 0.22 0.23 -9.98
N SER A 92 0.20 1.54 -9.71
CA SER A 92 1.10 2.19 -8.76
C SER A 92 0.85 1.85 -7.28
N ASP A 93 -0.12 1.00 -6.96
CA ASP A 93 -0.40 0.57 -5.58
C ASP A 93 0.20 -0.80 -5.25
N PHE A 94 0.76 -1.52 -6.21
CA PHE A 94 1.42 -2.81 -5.94
C PHE A 94 2.84 -2.60 -5.40
N GLY A 95 3.20 -3.39 -4.39
CA GLY A 95 4.50 -3.26 -3.72
C GLY A 95 4.50 -3.68 -2.26
N LYS A 96 5.52 -3.22 -1.54
CA LYS A 96 5.75 -3.55 -0.14
C LYS A 96 5.20 -2.45 0.76
N TYR A 97 4.23 -2.80 1.60
CA TYR A 97 3.63 -1.93 2.60
C TYR A 97 4.25 -2.16 3.97
N MET A 98 4.46 -1.09 4.71
CA MET A 98 5.20 -1.08 5.97
C MET A 98 4.58 -0.14 6.99
N THR A 99 4.79 -0.42 8.28
CA THR A 99 4.60 0.59 9.33
C THR A 99 5.60 1.74 9.15
N GLY A 100 5.30 2.93 9.69
CA GLY A 100 6.15 4.11 9.54
C GLY A 100 7.59 3.92 10.06
N ASN A 101 7.77 3.03 11.05
CA ASN A 101 9.07 2.61 11.59
C ASN A 101 9.70 1.41 10.86
N LYS A 102 9.11 0.95 9.77
CA LYS A 102 9.55 -0.17 8.91
C LYS A 102 9.68 -1.55 9.59
N LYS A 103 9.27 -1.70 10.86
CA LYS A 103 9.41 -2.97 11.62
C LYS A 103 8.46 -4.09 11.18
N LYS A 104 7.31 -3.76 10.58
CA LYS A 104 6.33 -4.74 10.08
C LYS A 104 6.02 -4.43 8.63
N SER A 105 5.93 -5.48 7.80
CA SER A 105 5.70 -5.35 6.37
C SER A 105 4.74 -6.41 5.81
N ARG A 106 4.12 -6.08 4.68
CA ARG A 106 3.29 -6.96 3.85
C ARG A 106 3.50 -6.61 2.38
N TYR A 107 3.53 -7.62 1.52
CA TYR A 107 3.54 -7.41 0.08
C TYR A 107 2.12 -7.48 -0.46
N VAL A 108 1.82 -6.63 -1.42
CA VAL A 108 0.65 -6.75 -2.28
C VAL A 108 1.17 -6.91 -3.70
N VAL A 109 0.82 -8.02 -4.32
CA VAL A 109 1.34 -8.40 -5.63
C VAL A 109 0.20 -8.35 -6.64
N GLU A 110 0.49 -7.85 -7.82
CA GLU A 110 -0.47 -7.84 -8.90
C GLU A 110 -0.74 -9.26 -9.39
N LEU A 111 -2.01 -9.63 -9.44
CA LEU A 111 -2.45 -10.84 -10.12
C LEU A 111 -2.57 -10.53 -11.61
N VAL A 112 -1.48 -10.72 -12.34
CA VAL A 112 -1.49 -10.62 -13.80
C VAL A 112 -2.16 -11.89 -14.33
N SER A 113 -3.35 -11.72 -14.91
CA SER A 113 -3.95 -12.76 -15.72
C SER A 113 -3.24 -12.74 -17.07
N PHE A 114 -2.33 -13.67 -17.32
CA PHE A 114 -1.95 -13.96 -18.70
C PHE A 114 -3.20 -14.53 -19.36
N GLY A 115 -3.81 -13.75 -20.27
CA GLY A 115 -4.88 -14.25 -21.11
C GLY A 115 -4.39 -15.46 -21.91
N LYS A 116 -5.30 -16.40 -22.16
CA LYS A 116 -5.11 -17.50 -23.12
C LYS A 116 -4.64 -16.97 -24.47
#